data_AF-A0A931ASP4-F1
#
_entry.id   AF-A0A931ASP4-F1
#
_cell.length_a   1.000
_cell.length_b   1.000
_cell.length_c   1.000
_cell.angle_alpha   90.00
_cell.angle_beta   90.00
_cell.angle_gamma   90.00
#
_symmetry.space_group_name_H-M   'P 1'
#
loop_
_entity.id
_entity.type
_entity.pdbx_description
1 polymer ?
#
loop_
_entity_poly.entity_id
_entity_poly.type
_entity_poly.pdbx_seq_one_letter_code
_entity_poly.pdbx_strand_id
1 'polypeptide(L)'
;MAGSSWFSPDPTTTSFPDDQSGPSHSDQQVDLSRSDEQRDGWSSDEFGDGGKKRSGRGGRTGRTSRRSGKDARGRGWLPEGPDAESPAGSGPQADPESVARAICLRLLTMAPKTRAQLAEALRKRDVPEEAAEAVLSRFSELGLINDEAFAAAWVDSRHHGRGLAKRALAAELRHRGVDTDTAKEAVERLDPDQEAETARRLVDRKLAATRSLDPQKRTRRLAGMLARKGYSSGLAFRVIREALEQEGIDLDENFP
;
A
#
# COMPACT_ATOMS: atom_id res chain seq x y z
N MET A 1 -2.46 -66.51 28.51
CA MET A 1 -1.85 -67.48 27.58
C MET A 1 -2.99 -68.28 26.96
N ALA A 2 -3.04 -68.38 25.61
CA ALA A 2 -4.03 -69.11 24.78
C ALA A 2 -5.52 -68.73 25.04
N GLY A 3 -6.42 -68.62 24.05
CA GLY A 3 -6.59 -69.40 22.83
C GLY A 3 -7.76 -70.38 23.06
N SER A 4 -8.78 -70.51 22.21
CA SER A 4 -8.82 -70.24 20.76
C SER A 4 -10.25 -69.95 20.26
N SER A 5 -10.35 -69.22 19.14
CA SER A 5 -11.58 -69.09 18.34
C SER A 5 -11.92 -70.41 17.62
N TRP A 6 -13.19 -70.66 17.33
CA TRP A 6 -13.67 -71.78 16.52
C TRP A 6 -14.78 -71.34 15.54
N PHE A 7 -14.73 -71.94 14.34
CA PHE A 7 -15.80 -72.14 13.35
C PHE A 7 -16.18 -71.01 12.33
N SER A 8 -15.68 -71.19 11.10
CA SER A 8 -16.35 -70.84 9.82
C SER A 8 -17.33 -71.97 9.44
N PRO A 9 -18.34 -71.78 8.55
CA PRO A 9 -18.15 -71.79 7.07
C PRO A 9 -19.16 -70.85 6.33
N ASP A 10 -19.31 -70.73 4.99
CA ASP A 10 -18.48 -70.96 3.78
C ASP A 10 -19.05 -70.08 2.62
N PRO A 11 -18.40 -69.93 1.44
CA PRO A 11 -18.81 -68.98 0.40
C PRO A 11 -19.76 -69.56 -0.66
N THR A 12 -20.61 -68.70 -1.25
CA THR A 12 -21.30 -68.98 -2.53
C THR A 12 -21.03 -67.89 -3.56
N THR A 13 -20.21 -68.24 -4.56
CA THR A 13 -20.03 -67.49 -5.81
C THR A 13 -21.34 -67.37 -6.58
N THR A 14 -21.65 -66.18 -7.11
CA THR A 14 -22.49 -66.05 -8.31
C THR A 14 -21.97 -64.88 -9.14
N SER A 15 -21.51 -65.21 -10.35
CA SER A 15 -21.18 -64.25 -11.42
C SER A 15 -22.44 -63.58 -11.95
N PHE A 16 -22.34 -62.38 -12.53
CA PHE A 16 -22.93 -61.96 -13.82
C PHE A 16 -22.32 -60.57 -14.20
N PRO A 17 -22.32 -60.13 -15.48
CA PRO A 17 -21.24 -59.30 -16.04
C PRO A 17 -21.61 -57.83 -16.32
N ASP A 18 -20.65 -57.12 -16.92
CA ASP A 18 -20.77 -55.79 -17.53
C ASP A 18 -21.96 -55.65 -18.50
N ASP A 19 -22.57 -54.45 -18.49
CA ASP A 19 -23.14 -53.85 -19.70
C ASP A 19 -22.84 -52.34 -19.72
N GLN A 20 -22.49 -51.81 -20.89
CA GLN A 20 -22.24 -50.39 -21.14
C GLN A 20 -23.36 -49.84 -22.02
N SER A 21 -23.92 -48.66 -21.74
CA SER A 21 -24.26 -47.66 -22.78
C SER A 21 -24.88 -46.35 -22.25
N GLY A 22 -24.05 -45.29 -22.18
CA GLY A 22 -24.43 -43.90 -22.49
C GLY A 22 -25.31 -43.10 -21.51
N PRO A 23 -25.60 -41.82 -21.83
CA PRO A 23 -25.15 -41.05 -22.99
C PRO A 23 -24.19 -39.89 -22.65
N SER A 24 -23.56 -39.34 -23.68
CA SER A 24 -22.68 -38.17 -23.64
C SER A 24 -23.41 -36.85 -23.37
N HIS A 25 -22.89 -36.05 -22.45
CA HIS A 25 -22.95 -34.58 -22.49
C HIS A 25 -21.49 -34.09 -22.51
N SER A 26 -20.88 -33.84 -23.67
CA SER A 26 -21.01 -32.62 -24.48
C SER A 26 -20.45 -31.39 -23.76
N ASP A 27 -19.24 -31.03 -24.18
CA ASP A 27 -18.43 -29.90 -23.75
C ASP A 27 -19.18 -28.64 -23.31
N GLN A 28 -18.88 -28.18 -22.10
CA GLN A 28 -18.80 -26.75 -21.81
C GLN A 28 -17.48 -26.46 -21.09
N GLN A 29 -16.46 -26.11 -21.89
CA GLN A 29 -15.27 -25.44 -21.38
C GLN A 29 -15.70 -24.07 -20.82
N VAL A 30 -15.65 -23.90 -19.50
CA VAL A 30 -15.70 -22.57 -18.89
C VAL A 30 -14.31 -21.94 -18.99
N ASP A 31 -14.18 -21.06 -19.98
CA ASP A 31 -13.03 -20.19 -20.17
C ASP A 31 -12.85 -19.25 -18.95
N LEU A 32 -11.98 -19.66 -18.02
CA LEU A 32 -11.53 -18.84 -16.91
C LEU A 32 -10.25 -18.07 -17.27
N SER A 33 -10.24 -17.41 -18.44
CA SER A 33 -9.18 -16.49 -18.85
C SER A 33 -9.68 -15.08 -19.19
N ARG A 34 -10.15 -14.33 -18.17
CA ARG A 34 -10.05 -12.85 -18.15
C ARG A 34 -10.47 -12.20 -16.83
N SER A 35 -9.81 -11.07 -16.57
CA SER A 35 -10.20 -10.01 -15.64
C SER A 35 -10.04 -10.27 -14.15
N ASP A 36 -8.81 -10.10 -13.65
CA ASP A 36 -8.58 -9.41 -12.37
C ASP A 36 -7.27 -8.58 -12.39
N GLU A 37 -7.11 -7.79 -13.47
CA GLU A 37 -6.14 -6.68 -13.53
C GLU A 37 -6.90 -5.34 -13.47
N GLN A 38 -7.35 -4.89 -12.29
CA GLN A 38 -7.43 -3.46 -11.97
C GLN A 38 -7.85 -3.17 -10.51
N ARG A 39 -7.11 -2.23 -9.90
CA ARG A 39 -7.26 -1.70 -8.51
C ARG A 39 -6.68 -2.70 -7.48
N ASP A 40 -5.69 -2.33 -6.67
CA ASP A 40 -5.47 -1.03 -6.05
C ASP A 40 -4.12 -0.36 -6.35
N GLY A 41 -4.12 0.54 -7.33
CA GLY A 41 -3.04 1.49 -7.54
C GLY A 41 -3.10 2.64 -6.53
N TRP A 42 -2.49 2.48 -5.35
CA TRP A 42 -2.28 3.59 -4.41
C TRP A 42 -1.23 4.57 -4.96
N SER A 43 -1.69 5.47 -5.83
CA SER A 43 -0.86 6.53 -6.39
C SER A 43 -0.25 7.36 -5.27
N SER A 44 1.09 7.44 -5.23
CA SER A 44 1.83 8.03 -4.11
C SER A 44 2.04 9.55 -4.23
N ASP A 45 1.29 10.24 -5.10
CA ASP A 45 1.57 11.61 -5.52
C ASP A 45 0.73 12.71 -4.81
N GLU A 46 -0.24 12.37 -3.94
CA GLU A 46 -1.11 13.36 -3.26
C GLU A 46 -0.64 13.86 -1.88
N PHE A 47 0.65 13.70 -1.53
CA PHE A 47 1.23 14.24 -0.29
C PHE A 47 2.39 15.20 -0.56
N GLY A 48 2.13 16.24 -1.36
CA GLY A 48 3.02 17.38 -1.53
C GLY A 48 2.68 18.51 -0.57
N ASP A 49 3.54 18.76 0.43
CA ASP A 49 3.56 20.04 1.14
C ASP A 49 4.44 21.06 0.40
N GLY A 50 4.00 22.31 0.36
CA GLY A 50 4.43 23.31 -0.62
C GLY A 50 5.51 24.26 -0.11
N GLY A 51 6.56 24.50 -0.91
CA GLY A 51 7.72 25.27 -0.42
C GLY A 51 8.65 25.91 -1.44
N LYS A 52 8.16 26.44 -2.59
CA LYS A 52 9.01 27.26 -3.48
C LYS A 52 8.29 28.49 -4.05
N LYS A 53 8.59 29.66 -3.49
CA LYS A 53 8.28 30.95 -4.13
C LYS A 53 9.15 31.13 -5.39
N ARG A 54 8.53 31.45 -6.52
CA ARG A 54 9.20 32.11 -7.65
C ARG A 54 8.36 33.30 -8.12
N SER A 55 9.03 34.42 -8.29
CA SER A 55 8.49 35.71 -8.73
C SER A 55 8.34 35.78 -10.25
N GLY A 56 7.51 36.71 -10.74
CA GLY A 56 7.81 37.40 -12.01
C GLY A 56 6.77 37.37 -13.14
N ARG A 57 5.73 38.20 -12.99
CA ARG A 57 5.37 39.25 -13.97
C ARG A 57 5.03 38.88 -15.44
N GLY A 58 3.75 39.10 -15.79
CA GLY A 58 3.39 39.89 -16.98
C GLY A 58 2.49 39.23 -18.03
N GLY A 59 1.35 39.86 -18.36
CA GLY A 59 0.51 39.46 -19.50
C GLY A 59 -0.97 39.87 -19.41
N ARG A 60 -1.30 41.12 -19.75
CA ARG A 60 -2.66 41.52 -20.21
C ARG A 60 -2.75 41.05 -21.68
N THR A 61 -3.86 40.67 -22.30
CA THR A 61 -5.20 41.28 -22.44
C THR A 61 -6.18 40.25 -23.05
N GLY A 62 -7.49 40.55 -23.13
CA GLY A 62 -8.43 39.78 -23.95
C GLY A 62 -9.89 39.89 -23.49
N ARG A 63 -10.68 40.77 -24.11
CA ARG A 63 -12.09 41.02 -23.74
C ARG A 63 -12.98 41.00 -24.98
N THR A 64 -13.81 39.98 -25.11
CA THR A 64 -15.03 39.93 -25.94
C THR A 64 -16.06 39.08 -25.15
N SER A 65 -17.22 39.54 -24.69
CA SER A 65 -18.35 40.28 -25.28
C SER A 65 -19.39 39.41 -26.02
N ARG A 66 -20.49 39.11 -25.30
CA ARG A 66 -21.88 38.92 -25.79
C ARG A 66 -22.22 37.72 -26.69
N ARG A 67 -23.13 36.85 -26.21
CA ARG A 67 -24.52 36.61 -26.72
C ARG A 67 -25.20 35.57 -25.80
N SER A 68 -26.09 35.94 -24.88
CA SER A 68 -27.54 36.11 -25.06
C SER A 68 -28.22 34.99 -25.88
N GLY A 69 -28.75 33.99 -25.19
CA GLY A 69 -29.66 32.97 -25.71
C GLY A 69 -30.63 32.59 -24.59
N LYS A 70 -31.93 32.87 -24.79
CA LYS A 70 -32.95 32.85 -23.73
C LYS A 70 -34.16 32.06 -24.22
N ASP A 71 -34.07 30.73 -24.15
CA ASP A 71 -35.17 29.84 -24.54
C ASP A 71 -35.58 28.96 -23.36
N ALA A 72 -36.73 29.31 -22.77
CA ALA A 72 -37.33 28.56 -21.69
C ALA A 72 -38.49 27.70 -22.24
N ARG A 73 -38.36 26.37 -22.22
CA ARG A 73 -39.47 25.40 -22.14
C ARG A 73 -39.00 24.14 -21.41
N GLY A 74 -39.64 23.79 -20.30
CA GLY A 74 -39.24 22.63 -19.48
C GLY A 74 -39.80 22.69 -18.06
N ARG A 75 -41.12 22.85 -17.91
CA ARG A 75 -41.78 22.60 -16.61
C ARG A 75 -42.04 21.11 -16.48
N GLY A 76 -41.54 20.48 -15.41
CA GLY A 76 -41.82 19.08 -15.10
C GLY A 76 -40.88 18.52 -14.04
N TRP A 77 -41.35 18.49 -12.79
CA TRP A 77 -40.75 17.76 -11.66
C TRP A 77 -39.33 18.17 -11.21
N LEU A 78 -39.24 19.33 -10.54
CA LEU A 78 -38.38 19.37 -9.35
C LEU A 78 -39.23 18.87 -8.17
N PRO A 79 -38.77 17.91 -7.36
CA PRO A 79 -39.35 17.75 -6.02
C PRO A 79 -39.14 19.06 -5.27
N GLU A 80 -40.13 19.48 -4.50
CA GLU A 80 -40.02 20.67 -3.66
C GLU A 80 -38.80 20.50 -2.74
N GLY A 81 -37.90 21.49 -2.78
CA GLY A 81 -36.73 21.48 -1.91
C GLY A 81 -37.19 21.46 -0.45
N PRO A 82 -36.49 20.76 0.45
CA PRO A 82 -36.98 20.49 1.79
C PRO A 82 -37.39 21.79 2.47
N ASP A 83 -38.63 21.80 2.92
CA ASP A 83 -39.35 22.90 3.53
C ASP A 83 -38.44 23.66 4.50
N ALA A 84 -38.47 25.00 4.44
CA ALA A 84 -37.61 25.88 5.24
C ALA A 84 -37.91 25.87 6.75
N GLU A 85 -38.68 24.88 7.21
CA GLU A 85 -39.05 24.59 8.61
C GLU A 85 -38.62 23.16 9.03
N SER A 86 -37.70 22.54 8.29
CA SER A 86 -36.99 21.36 8.79
C SER A 86 -36.20 21.72 10.07
N PRO A 87 -36.37 20.99 11.20
CA PRO A 87 -35.67 21.30 12.46
C PRO A 87 -34.14 21.14 12.39
N ALA A 88 -33.60 20.71 11.25
CA ALA A 88 -32.18 20.76 10.93
C ALA A 88 -31.57 22.18 10.93
N GLY A 89 -32.40 23.24 10.95
CA GLY A 89 -31.96 24.65 10.98
C GLY A 89 -31.34 25.13 12.32
N SER A 90 -31.40 24.34 13.40
CA SER A 90 -30.74 24.67 14.69
C SER A 90 -30.44 23.40 15.50
N GLY A 91 -29.56 22.55 14.97
CA GLY A 91 -28.94 21.49 15.79
C GLY A 91 -28.12 22.09 16.94
N PRO A 92 -28.04 21.41 18.11
CA PRO A 92 -27.21 21.89 19.21
C PRO A 92 -25.76 22.04 18.74
N GLN A 93 -25.05 23.01 19.31
CA GLN A 93 -23.62 23.27 19.07
C GLN A 93 -22.87 21.93 19.02
N ALA A 94 -22.46 21.53 17.81
CA ALA A 94 -22.26 20.12 17.51
C ALA A 94 -21.21 19.52 18.44
N ASP A 95 -21.58 18.43 19.13
CA ASP A 95 -20.72 17.71 20.06
C ASP A 95 -19.32 17.52 19.44
N PRO A 96 -18.25 18.03 20.10
CA PRO A 96 -16.89 17.94 19.59
C PRO A 96 -16.46 16.53 19.18
N GLU A 97 -16.91 15.49 19.91
CA GLU A 97 -16.62 14.11 19.53
C GLU A 97 -17.36 13.71 18.25
N SER A 98 -18.63 14.06 18.10
CA SER A 98 -19.41 13.84 16.88
C SER A 98 -18.75 14.48 15.64
N VAL A 99 -18.25 15.72 15.79
CA VAL A 99 -17.48 16.41 14.75
C VAL A 99 -16.18 15.65 14.43
N ALA A 100 -15.42 15.25 15.45
CA ALA A 100 -14.18 14.50 15.28
C ALA A 100 -14.42 13.15 14.58
N ARG A 101 -15.44 12.41 15.02
CA ARG A 101 -15.87 11.12 14.48
C ARG A 101 -16.21 11.21 13.00
N ALA A 102 -16.99 12.21 12.59
CA ALA A 102 -17.33 12.47 11.20
C ALA A 102 -16.10 12.81 10.33
N ILE A 103 -15.14 13.57 10.88
CA ILE A 103 -13.88 13.88 10.19
C ILE A 103 -13.04 12.61 10.00
N CYS A 104 -12.84 11.82 11.06
CA CYS A 104 -12.01 10.61 11.02
C CYS A 104 -12.59 9.54 10.07
N LEU A 105 -13.89 9.25 10.14
CA LEU A 105 -14.53 8.27 9.25
C LEU A 105 -14.36 8.69 7.77
N ARG A 106 -14.63 9.95 7.44
CA ARG A 106 -14.45 10.46 6.07
C ARG A 106 -13.00 10.32 5.59
N LEU A 107 -12.01 10.56 6.45
CA LEU A 107 -10.60 10.41 6.08
C LEU A 107 -10.19 8.95 5.88
N LEU A 108 -10.68 8.04 6.73
CA LEU A 108 -10.44 6.60 6.65
C LEU A 108 -11.10 5.96 5.42
N THR A 109 -12.29 6.42 5.01
CA THR A 109 -12.94 5.97 3.77
C THR A 109 -12.13 6.32 2.51
N MET A 110 -11.36 7.41 2.53
CA MET A 110 -10.56 7.84 1.37
C MET A 110 -9.22 7.10 1.25
N ALA A 111 -8.54 6.88 2.38
CA ALA A 111 -7.34 6.06 2.46
C ALA A 111 -6.96 5.80 3.93
N PRO A 112 -6.44 4.62 4.29
CA PRO A 112 -5.87 4.34 5.61
C PRO A 112 -4.91 5.43 6.11
N LYS A 113 -5.08 5.78 7.38
CA LYS A 113 -4.34 6.82 8.11
C LYS A 113 -3.74 6.24 9.38
N THR A 114 -2.61 6.77 9.80
CA THR A 114 -2.08 6.53 11.15
C THR A 114 -2.86 7.34 12.17
N ARG A 115 -2.81 6.95 13.45
CA ARG A 115 -3.38 7.71 14.57
C ARG A 115 -2.89 9.17 14.55
N ALA A 116 -1.59 9.37 14.38
CA ALA A 116 -0.98 10.70 14.34
C ALA A 116 -1.47 11.56 13.15
N GLN A 117 -1.72 10.96 11.99
CA GLN A 117 -2.29 11.69 10.83
C GLN A 117 -3.73 12.15 11.08
N LEU A 118 -4.50 11.36 11.83
CA LEU A 118 -5.86 11.74 12.23
C LEU A 118 -5.85 12.82 13.32
N ALA A 119 -5.00 12.69 14.35
CA ALA A 119 -4.79 13.73 15.35
C ALA A 119 -4.40 15.09 14.72
N GLU A 120 -3.42 15.08 13.81
CA GLU A 120 -3.04 16.27 13.04
C GLU A 120 -4.20 16.85 12.23
N ALA A 121 -5.04 15.99 11.65
CA ALA A 121 -6.20 16.41 10.87
C ALA A 121 -7.35 16.97 11.73
N LEU A 122 -7.50 16.52 12.97
CA LEU A 122 -8.44 17.05 13.95
C LEU A 122 -7.95 18.41 14.48
N ARG A 123 -6.67 18.50 14.87
CA ARG A 123 -6.05 19.74 15.35
C ARG A 123 -6.10 20.86 14.30
N LYS A 124 -5.88 20.54 13.01
CA LYS A 124 -6.04 21.48 11.88
C LYS A 124 -7.47 21.98 11.63
N ARG A 125 -8.45 21.49 12.40
CA ARG A 125 -9.88 21.86 12.33
C ARG A 125 -10.38 22.38 13.68
N ASP A 126 -9.46 22.75 14.57
CA ASP A 126 -9.74 23.34 15.90
C ASP A 126 -10.65 22.45 16.77
N VAL A 127 -10.58 21.13 16.58
CA VAL A 127 -11.25 20.15 17.44
C VAL A 127 -10.54 20.11 18.80
N PRO A 128 -11.25 20.22 19.93
CA PRO A 128 -10.68 20.07 21.28
C PRO A 128 -9.92 18.76 21.46
N GLU A 129 -8.74 18.83 22.08
CA GLU A 129 -7.83 17.69 22.24
C GLU A 129 -8.49 16.52 22.99
N GLU A 130 -9.26 16.79 24.05
CA GLU A 130 -9.97 15.76 24.83
C GLU A 130 -10.96 14.95 23.98
N ALA A 131 -11.72 15.63 23.11
CA ALA A 131 -12.67 14.98 22.21
C ALA A 131 -11.98 14.26 21.04
N ALA A 132 -10.85 14.79 20.57
CA ALA A 132 -10.00 14.12 19.58
C ALA A 132 -9.44 12.82 20.15
N GLU A 133 -8.85 12.86 21.35
CA GLU A 133 -8.26 11.72 22.04
C GLU A 133 -9.30 10.63 22.35
N ALA A 134 -10.48 11.01 22.86
CA ALA A 134 -11.60 10.09 23.11
C ALA A 134 -12.03 9.33 21.83
N VAL A 135 -12.19 10.04 20.71
CA VAL A 135 -12.58 9.42 19.43
C VAL A 135 -11.46 8.57 18.84
N LEU A 136 -10.21 9.04 18.87
CA LEU A 136 -9.07 8.28 18.35
C LEU A 136 -8.85 6.99 19.13
N SER A 137 -8.93 7.03 20.46
CA SER A 137 -8.81 5.84 21.32
C SER A 137 -9.97 4.88 21.11
N ARG A 138 -11.21 5.37 21.01
CA ARG A 138 -12.34 4.50 20.64
C ARG A 138 -12.18 3.88 19.25
N PHE A 139 -11.57 4.57 18.29
CA PHE A 139 -11.33 4.05 16.95
C PHE A 139 -10.17 3.03 16.91
N SER A 140 -9.16 3.19 17.78
CA SER A 140 -8.14 2.16 18.00
C SER A 140 -8.73 0.89 18.65
N GLU A 141 -9.58 1.03 19.68
CA GLU A 141 -10.29 -0.10 20.31
C GLU A 141 -11.15 -0.89 19.31
N LEU A 142 -11.82 -0.19 18.38
CA LEU A 142 -12.64 -0.79 17.33
C LEU A 142 -11.84 -1.30 16.12
N GLY A 143 -10.51 -1.21 16.15
CA GLY A 143 -9.63 -1.63 15.05
C GLY A 143 -9.72 -0.77 13.77
N LEU A 144 -10.44 0.36 13.80
CA LEU A 144 -10.54 1.31 12.68
C LEU A 144 -9.24 2.09 12.45
N ILE A 145 -8.47 2.28 13.52
CA ILE A 145 -7.10 2.81 13.48
C ILE A 145 -6.17 1.69 13.96
N ASN A 146 -5.33 1.20 13.06
CA ASN A 146 -4.34 0.18 13.37
C ASN A 146 -2.99 0.57 12.72
N ASP A 147 -2.11 1.16 13.51
CA ASP A 147 -0.81 1.66 13.05
C ASP A 147 0.18 0.49 12.76
N GLU A 148 0.02 -0.68 13.39
CA GLU A 148 0.80 -1.89 13.09
C GLU A 148 0.46 -2.47 11.71
N ALA A 149 -0.84 -2.57 11.39
CA ALA A 149 -1.33 -3.03 10.09
C ALA A 149 -0.99 -2.00 8.99
N PHE A 150 -1.13 -0.70 9.29
CA PHE A 150 -0.65 0.37 8.42
C PHE A 150 0.85 0.20 8.13
N ALA A 151 1.67 -0.03 9.17
CA ALA A 151 3.11 -0.16 9.02
C ALA A 151 3.51 -1.42 8.24
N ALA A 152 2.83 -2.54 8.45
CA ALA A 152 3.05 -3.78 7.69
C ALA A 152 2.78 -3.59 6.19
N ALA A 153 1.60 -3.07 5.82
CA ALA A 153 1.23 -2.80 4.44
C ALA A 153 2.16 -1.76 3.78
N TRP A 154 2.63 -0.78 4.55
CA TRP A 154 3.59 0.21 4.08
C TRP A 154 4.98 -0.40 3.82
N VAL A 155 5.47 -1.25 4.70
CA VAL A 155 6.74 -1.99 4.52
C VAL A 155 6.69 -2.81 3.24
N ASP A 156 5.65 -3.61 3.07
CA ASP A 156 5.49 -4.48 1.91
C ASP A 156 5.44 -3.68 0.59
N SER A 157 4.51 -2.71 0.49
CA SER A 157 4.34 -1.85 -0.69
C SER A 157 5.62 -1.11 -1.08
N ARG A 158 6.37 -0.59 -0.09
CA ARG A 158 7.57 0.21 -0.33
C ARG A 158 8.83 -0.64 -0.53
N HIS A 159 8.88 -1.85 0.02
CA HIS A 159 9.92 -2.82 -0.30
C HIS A 159 9.76 -3.30 -1.75
N HIS A 160 8.60 -3.83 -2.13
CA HIS A 160 8.36 -4.36 -3.48
C HIS A 160 8.36 -3.27 -4.56
N GLY A 161 7.61 -2.17 -4.36
CA GLY A 161 7.46 -1.12 -5.37
C GLY A 161 8.68 -0.20 -5.54
N ARG A 162 9.43 0.06 -4.45
CA ARG A 162 10.54 1.03 -4.45
C ARG A 162 11.90 0.42 -4.09
N GLY A 163 11.98 -0.84 -3.66
CA GLY A 163 13.24 -1.46 -3.24
C GLY A 163 13.88 -0.73 -2.05
N LEU A 164 13.07 -0.33 -1.07
CA LEU A 164 13.58 0.28 0.16
C LEU A 164 13.99 -0.79 1.17
N ALA A 165 15.08 -0.50 1.88
CA ALA A 165 15.64 -1.29 2.97
C ALA A 165 15.04 -0.91 4.33
N LYS A 166 15.17 -1.78 5.34
CA LYS A 166 14.60 -1.62 6.70
C LYS A 166 14.81 -0.22 7.29
N ARG A 167 16.03 0.32 7.19
CA ARG A 167 16.39 1.64 7.74
C ARG A 167 15.68 2.81 7.04
N ALA A 168 15.43 2.72 5.73
CA ALA A 168 14.66 3.75 5.01
C ALA A 168 13.16 3.62 5.31
N LEU A 169 12.65 2.39 5.36
CA LEU A 169 11.25 2.10 5.72
C LEU A 169 10.91 2.63 7.12
N ALA A 170 11.75 2.35 8.14
CA ALA A 170 11.57 2.87 9.50
C ALA A 170 11.69 4.40 9.60
N ALA A 171 12.38 5.05 8.65
CA ALA A 171 12.40 6.51 8.56
C ALA A 171 11.11 7.06 7.92
N GLU A 172 10.59 6.43 6.87
CA GLU A 172 9.31 6.81 6.25
C GLU A 172 8.12 6.58 7.21
N LEU A 173 8.12 5.50 7.99
CA LEU A 173 7.07 5.18 8.97
C LEU A 173 7.00 6.23 10.08
N ARG A 174 8.14 6.55 10.72
CA ARG A 174 8.21 7.60 11.76
C ARG A 174 7.85 8.98 11.21
N HIS A 175 8.23 9.30 9.98
CA HIS A 175 7.81 10.56 9.33
C HIS A 175 6.29 10.62 9.09
N ARG A 176 5.62 9.47 9.00
CA ARG A 176 4.15 9.36 8.93
C ARG A 176 3.47 9.29 10.29
N GLY A 177 4.24 9.41 11.38
CA GLY A 177 3.74 9.38 12.76
C GLY A 177 3.32 7.99 13.24
N VAL A 178 3.86 6.92 12.65
CA VAL A 178 3.87 5.59 13.30
C VAL A 178 4.87 5.65 14.46
N ASP A 179 4.52 5.04 15.59
CA ASP A 179 5.41 4.95 16.75
C ASP A 179 6.76 4.28 16.41
N THR A 180 7.80 4.58 17.19
CA THR A 180 9.15 4.07 16.96
C THR A 180 9.25 2.55 17.11
N ASP A 181 8.58 1.96 18.10
CA ASP A 181 8.63 0.51 18.34
C ASP A 181 7.76 -0.22 17.32
N THR A 182 6.54 0.26 17.05
CA THR A 182 5.70 -0.25 15.94
C THR A 182 6.41 -0.19 14.58
N ALA A 183 7.12 0.92 14.29
CA ALA A 183 7.89 1.06 13.05
C ALA A 183 9.10 0.13 12.98
N LYS A 184 9.74 -0.14 14.13
CA LYS A 184 10.86 -1.10 14.25
C LYS A 184 10.37 -2.52 14.01
N GLU A 185 9.33 -2.96 14.71
CA GLU A 185 8.75 -4.30 14.55
C GLU A 185 8.30 -4.56 13.11
N ALA A 186 7.65 -3.58 12.48
CA ALA A 186 7.19 -3.70 11.10
C ALA A 186 8.33 -3.92 10.11
N VAL A 187 9.50 -3.29 10.30
CA VAL A 187 10.67 -3.53 9.44
C VAL A 187 11.49 -4.76 9.85
N GLU A 188 11.40 -5.19 11.10
CA GLU A 188 12.06 -6.42 11.56
C GLU A 188 11.42 -7.67 10.94
N ARG A 189 10.10 -7.65 10.72
CA ARG A 189 9.34 -8.68 9.98
C ARG A 189 9.77 -8.87 8.50
N LEU A 190 10.45 -7.92 7.89
CA LEU A 190 10.99 -8.09 6.53
C LEU A 190 12.13 -9.10 6.54
N ASP A 191 12.08 -10.11 5.68
CA ASP A 191 13.11 -11.15 5.59
C ASP A 191 14.48 -10.55 5.15
N PRO A 192 15.58 -10.75 5.92
CA PRO A 192 16.92 -10.34 5.52
C PRO A 192 17.37 -10.88 4.16
N ASP A 193 16.94 -12.08 3.75
CA ASP A 193 17.32 -12.67 2.47
C ASP A 193 16.54 -12.03 1.31
N GLN A 194 15.26 -11.71 1.51
CA GLN A 194 14.46 -10.90 0.57
C GLN A 194 15.02 -9.47 0.42
N GLU A 195 15.50 -8.88 1.53
CA GLU A 195 16.18 -7.58 1.51
C GLU A 195 17.48 -7.66 0.68
N ALA A 196 18.27 -8.72 0.84
CA ALA A 196 19.50 -8.96 0.08
C ALA A 196 19.24 -9.25 -1.41
N GLU A 197 18.23 -10.06 -1.75
CA GLU A 197 17.84 -10.33 -3.13
C GLU A 197 17.38 -9.03 -3.84
N THR A 198 16.58 -8.20 -3.17
CA THR A 198 16.18 -6.89 -3.69
C THR A 198 17.39 -5.97 -3.91
N ALA A 199 18.42 -6.02 -3.05
CA ALA A 199 19.65 -5.29 -3.26
C ALA A 199 20.39 -5.76 -4.54
N ARG A 200 20.49 -7.08 -4.78
CA ARG A 200 21.07 -7.65 -6.01
C ARG A 200 20.34 -7.15 -7.25
N ARG A 201 19.00 -7.33 -7.31
CA ARG A 201 18.14 -6.87 -8.42
C ARG A 201 18.28 -5.37 -8.72
N LEU A 202 18.52 -4.54 -7.70
CA LEU A 202 18.79 -3.10 -7.86
C LEU A 202 20.18 -2.80 -8.42
N VAL A 203 21.20 -3.57 -8.02
CA VAL A 203 22.56 -3.47 -8.57
C VAL A 203 22.59 -3.96 -10.01
N ASP A 204 22.06 -5.14 -10.32
CA ASP A 204 22.05 -5.75 -11.66
C ASP A 204 21.43 -4.81 -12.71
N ARG A 205 20.24 -4.28 -12.38
CA ARG A 205 19.53 -3.29 -13.21
C ARG A 205 20.35 -2.02 -13.45
N LYS A 206 21.27 -1.68 -12.54
CA LYS A 206 22.13 -0.49 -12.65
C LYS A 206 23.51 -0.80 -13.23
N LEU A 207 23.95 -2.06 -13.20
CA LEU A 207 25.30 -2.50 -13.49
C LEU A 207 25.70 -2.14 -14.93
N ALA A 208 24.87 -2.49 -15.91
CA ALA A 208 25.06 -2.15 -17.32
C ALA A 208 25.24 -0.64 -17.56
N ALA A 209 24.46 0.20 -16.86
CA ALA A 209 24.55 1.66 -16.93
C ALA A 209 25.78 2.27 -16.21
N THR A 210 26.70 1.43 -15.74
CA THR A 210 27.98 1.86 -15.12
C THR A 210 29.22 1.31 -15.83
N ARG A 211 29.08 0.49 -16.87
CA ARG A 211 30.21 -0.19 -17.56
C ARG A 211 31.25 0.76 -18.16
N SER A 212 30.90 2.01 -18.44
CA SER A 212 31.82 3.04 -18.96
C SER A 212 32.66 3.73 -17.87
N LEU A 213 32.58 3.29 -16.61
CA LEU A 213 33.30 3.86 -15.47
C LEU A 213 34.34 2.85 -14.97
N ASP A 214 35.45 3.34 -14.43
CA ASP A 214 36.41 2.51 -13.68
C ASP A 214 35.76 1.85 -12.44
N PRO A 215 36.27 0.70 -11.97
CA PRO A 215 35.67 -0.07 -10.88
C PRO A 215 35.38 0.75 -9.63
N GLN A 216 36.30 1.65 -9.24
CA GLN A 216 36.16 2.49 -8.04
C GLN A 216 35.00 3.49 -8.19
N LYS A 217 34.84 4.13 -9.36
CA LYS A 217 33.67 4.97 -9.66
C LYS A 217 32.38 4.16 -9.79
N ARG A 218 32.42 2.90 -10.28
CA ARG A 218 31.26 1.99 -10.30
C ARG A 218 30.78 1.69 -8.88
N THR A 219 31.68 1.19 -8.02
CA THR A 219 31.42 0.87 -6.61
C THR A 219 30.83 2.07 -5.88
N ARG A 220 31.46 3.25 -5.96
CA ARG A 220 30.93 4.48 -5.33
C ARG A 220 29.53 4.85 -5.82
N ARG A 221 29.23 4.65 -7.11
CA ARG A 221 27.91 4.99 -7.70
C ARG A 221 26.81 4.01 -7.29
N LEU A 222 27.14 2.72 -7.18
CA LEU A 222 26.23 1.68 -6.71
C LEU A 222 26.01 1.78 -5.19
N ALA A 223 27.08 1.93 -4.40
CA ALA A 223 27.00 2.10 -2.96
C ALA A 223 26.19 3.35 -2.57
N GLY A 224 26.42 4.48 -3.27
CA GLY A 224 25.61 5.69 -3.08
C GLY A 224 24.14 5.53 -3.49
N MET A 225 23.82 4.62 -4.43
CA MET A 225 22.44 4.29 -4.79
C MET A 225 21.77 3.48 -3.67
N LEU A 226 22.42 2.42 -3.19
CA LEU A 226 21.92 1.57 -2.10
C LEU A 226 21.81 2.34 -0.76
N ALA A 227 22.77 3.22 -0.45
CA ALA A 227 22.74 4.05 0.75
C ALA A 227 21.52 4.97 0.82
N ARG A 228 21.06 5.52 -0.33
CA ARG A 228 19.81 6.30 -0.45
C ARG A 228 18.55 5.44 -0.38
N LYS A 229 18.64 4.15 -0.69
CA LYS A 229 17.56 3.15 -0.50
C LYS A 229 17.49 2.63 0.93
N GLY A 230 18.48 2.94 1.78
CA GLY A 230 18.51 2.62 3.21
C GLY A 230 19.45 1.47 3.58
N TYR A 231 19.96 0.70 2.62
CA TYR A 231 20.78 -0.49 2.87
C TYR A 231 21.98 -0.19 3.77
N SER A 232 22.39 -1.20 4.56
CA SER A 232 23.63 -1.14 5.35
C SER A 232 24.85 -1.16 4.43
N SER A 233 25.96 -0.58 4.89
CA SER A 233 27.23 -0.59 4.16
C SER A 233 27.68 -2.02 3.85
N GLY A 234 27.70 -2.91 4.84
CA GLY A 234 28.14 -4.30 4.68
C GLY A 234 27.32 -5.07 3.63
N LEU A 235 25.99 -4.97 3.64
CA LEU A 235 25.16 -5.61 2.61
C LEU A 235 25.38 -4.98 1.23
N ALA A 236 25.51 -3.65 1.17
CA ALA A 236 25.73 -2.94 -0.09
C ALA A 236 27.08 -3.31 -0.73
N PHE A 237 28.18 -3.27 0.01
CA PHE A 237 29.51 -3.62 -0.50
C PHE A 237 29.61 -5.09 -0.90
N ARG A 238 29.06 -6.01 -0.10
CA ARG A 238 28.97 -7.44 -0.43
C ARG A 238 28.27 -7.67 -1.78
N VAL A 239 27.06 -7.12 -1.95
CA VAL A 239 26.29 -7.30 -3.20
C VAL A 239 26.97 -6.65 -4.41
N ILE A 240 27.62 -5.49 -4.22
CA ILE A 240 28.39 -4.83 -5.29
C ILE A 240 29.61 -5.65 -5.69
N ARG A 241 30.30 -6.25 -4.72
CA ARG A 241 31.44 -7.13 -4.94
C ARG A 241 31.01 -8.38 -5.72
N GLU A 242 30.00 -9.10 -5.24
CA GLU A 242 29.38 -10.26 -5.91
C GLU A 242 29.05 -9.94 -7.39
N ALA A 243 28.44 -8.79 -7.66
CA ALA A 243 28.03 -8.38 -9.01
C ALA A 243 29.18 -7.93 -9.93
N LEU A 244 30.28 -7.39 -9.39
CA LEU A 244 31.46 -6.99 -10.19
C LEU A 244 32.35 -8.19 -10.50
N GLU A 245 32.53 -9.10 -9.55
CA GLU A 245 33.23 -10.38 -9.75
C GLU A 245 32.53 -11.21 -10.85
N GLN A 246 31.18 -11.20 -10.89
CA GLN A 246 30.40 -11.84 -11.96
C GLN A 246 30.56 -11.21 -13.35
N GLU A 247 30.95 -9.93 -13.47
CA GLU A 247 31.34 -9.32 -14.74
C GLU A 247 32.82 -9.60 -15.11
N GLY A 248 33.54 -10.41 -14.32
CA GLY A 248 34.96 -10.70 -14.52
C GLY A 248 35.88 -9.53 -14.17
N ILE A 249 35.40 -8.60 -13.33
CA ILE A 249 36.20 -7.48 -12.83
C ILE A 249 36.83 -7.93 -11.53
N ASP A 250 38.12 -8.28 -11.62
CA ASP A 250 38.94 -8.53 -10.44
C ASP A 250 39.05 -7.22 -9.65
N LEU A 251 38.75 -7.29 -8.35
CA LEU A 251 38.75 -6.14 -7.47
C LEU A 251 40.04 -6.19 -6.66
N ASP A 252 40.96 -5.28 -6.95
CA ASP A 252 42.24 -5.11 -6.24
C ASP A 252 42.07 -5.26 -4.72
N GLU A 253 43.09 -5.77 -4.02
CA GLU A 253 43.09 -6.02 -2.55
C GLU A 253 42.66 -4.80 -1.69
N ASN A 254 42.63 -3.60 -2.27
CA ASN A 254 42.23 -2.34 -1.64
C ASN A 254 40.71 -2.05 -1.73
N PHE A 255 39.86 -3.08 -1.85
CA PHE A 255 38.39 -2.95 -1.79
C PHE A 255 37.92 -2.76 -0.32
N PRO A 256 37.11 -1.72 -0.02
CA PRO A 256 36.70 -1.37 1.35
C PRO A 256 35.49 -2.16 1.90
#